data_AF-A0A1I6LQJ9-F1
#
_entry.id   AF-A0A1I6LQJ9-F1
#
_cell.length_a   1.000
_cell.length_b   1.000
_cell.length_c   1.000
_cell.angle_alpha   90.00
_cell.angle_beta   90.00
_cell.angle_gamma   90.00
#
_symmetry.space_group_name_H-M   'P 1'
#
loop_
_entity.id
_entity.type
_entity.pdbx_description
1 polymer ?
#
loop_
_entity_poly.entity_id
_entity_poly.type
_entity_poly.pdbx_seq_one_letter_code
_entity_poly.pdbx_strand_id
1 'polypeptide(L)'
;MHVMAVLPRPSSPRAVWRDIRAFLATGNRHKLLFGTLSVAIPTLLMLGFLHDSKIEKPKPEMWFVPSWPADRPDSVIIAQQKIDQAKKDKMLAEKRASYQRLAKRLGID
;
A
#
# COMPACT_ATOMS: atom_id res chain seq x y z
N MET A 1 31.63 37.71 -34.94
CA MET A 1 31.54 36.97 -33.65
C MET A 1 30.32 36.06 -33.71
N HIS A 2 30.52 34.73 -33.71
CA HIS A 2 29.41 33.77 -33.67
C HIS A 2 28.99 33.55 -32.22
N VAL A 3 27.78 33.98 -31.86
CA VAL A 3 27.19 33.72 -30.55
C VAL A 3 26.74 32.26 -30.52
N MET A 4 27.51 31.41 -29.86
CA MET A 4 27.09 30.05 -29.51
C MET A 4 26.06 30.16 -28.40
N ALA A 5 24.83 29.69 -28.65
CA ALA A 5 23.82 29.56 -27.61
C ALA A 5 24.30 28.53 -26.56
N VAL A 6 24.49 28.97 -25.33
CA VAL A 6 25.02 28.18 -24.19
C VAL A 6 24.01 27.13 -23.69
N LEU A 7 22.71 27.28 -24.00
CA LEU A 7 21.66 26.38 -23.51
C LEU A 7 20.98 25.63 -24.66
N PRO A 8 20.73 24.31 -24.52
CA PRO A 8 20.00 23.53 -25.50
C PRO A 8 18.56 24.03 -25.62
N ARG A 9 17.99 23.93 -26.82
CA ARG A 9 16.60 24.33 -27.08
C ARG A 9 15.66 23.52 -26.18
N PRO A 10 14.68 24.15 -25.51
CA PRO A 10 13.74 23.44 -24.67
C PRO A 10 12.95 22.42 -25.51
N SER A 11 12.89 21.18 -25.03
CA SER A 11 12.19 20.09 -25.69
C SER A 11 10.69 20.35 -25.66
N SER A 12 10.09 20.48 -26.84
CA SER A 12 8.63 20.61 -26.95
C SER A 12 7.93 19.26 -26.73
N PRO A 13 6.68 19.22 -26.23
CA PRO A 13 5.91 17.97 -26.10
C PRO A 13 5.77 17.18 -27.41
N ARG A 14 5.86 17.84 -28.56
CA ARG A 14 5.87 17.21 -29.88
C ARG A 14 7.10 16.32 -30.12
N ALA A 15 8.21 16.60 -29.43
CA ALA A 15 9.42 15.78 -29.53
C ALA A 15 9.17 14.35 -29.03
N VAL A 16 8.39 14.20 -27.94
CA VAL A 16 8.04 12.88 -27.37
C VAL A 16 7.30 12.01 -28.39
N TRP A 17 6.28 12.58 -29.06
CA TRP A 17 5.53 11.85 -30.08
C TRP A 17 6.38 11.45 -31.28
N ARG A 18 7.31 12.32 -31.69
CA ARG A 18 8.26 12.02 -32.77
C ARG A 18 9.20 10.89 -32.38
N ASP A 19 9.69 10.88 -31.15
CA ASP A 19 10.61 9.86 -30.66
C ASP A 19 9.90 8.51 -30.48
N ILE A 20 8.66 8.49 -30.01
CA ILE A 20 7.82 7.26 -29.97
C ILE A 20 7.63 6.70 -31.38
N ARG A 21 7.26 7.54 -32.35
CA ARG A 21 7.10 7.11 -33.75
C ARG A 21 8.41 6.58 -34.34
N ALA A 22 9.53 7.25 -34.08
CA ALA A 22 10.84 6.81 -34.52
C ALA A 22 11.23 5.47 -33.89
N PHE A 23 11.00 5.29 -32.59
CA PHE A 23 11.22 4.04 -31.87
C PHE A 23 10.41 2.88 -32.48
N LEU A 24 9.12 3.12 -32.76
CA LEU A 24 8.25 2.13 -33.40
C LEU A 24 8.70 1.80 -34.84
N ALA A 25 9.25 2.77 -35.56
CA ALA A 25 9.74 2.60 -36.93
C ALA A 25 11.11 1.88 -37.03
N THR A 26 11.83 1.69 -35.92
CA THR A 26 13.17 1.07 -35.91
C THR A 26 13.20 -0.39 -36.42
N GLY A 27 12.04 -1.06 -36.50
CA GLY A 27 11.90 -2.41 -37.09
C GLY A 27 12.54 -3.57 -36.31
N ASN A 28 13.25 -3.29 -35.21
CA ASN A 28 13.92 -4.30 -34.41
C ASN A 28 12.95 -4.93 -33.39
N ARG A 29 12.56 -6.19 -33.63
CA ARG A 29 11.56 -6.93 -32.85
C ARG A 29 11.87 -6.97 -31.35
N HIS A 30 13.13 -7.16 -30.97
CA HIS A 30 13.52 -7.25 -29.56
C HIS A 30 13.34 -5.91 -28.84
N LYS A 31 13.69 -4.79 -29.49
CA LYS A 31 13.51 -3.45 -28.91
C LYS A 31 12.04 -3.14 -28.68
N LEU A 32 11.16 -3.51 -29.63
CA LEU A 32 9.72 -3.34 -29.47
C LEU A 32 9.18 -4.19 -28.32
N LEU A 33 9.62 -5.45 -28.20
CA LEU A 33 9.22 -6.32 -27.10
C LEU A 33 9.61 -5.73 -25.74
N PHE A 34 10.87 -5.36 -25.53
CA PHE A 34 11.33 -4.77 -24.28
C PHE A 34 10.69 -3.41 -23.98
N GLY A 35 10.51 -2.57 -25.01
CA GLY A 35 9.81 -1.30 -24.86
C GLY A 35 8.36 -1.49 -24.42
N THR A 36 7.68 -2.51 -24.96
CA THR A 36 6.30 -2.84 -24.58
C THR A 36 6.24 -3.36 -23.16
N LEU A 37 7.12 -4.28 -22.78
CA LEU A 37 7.24 -4.82 -21.41
C LEU A 37 7.50 -3.72 -20.37
N SER A 38 8.36 -2.76 -20.71
CA SER A 38 8.69 -1.65 -19.82
C SER A 38 7.48 -0.78 -19.46
N VAL A 39 6.50 -0.67 -20.35
CA VAL A 39 5.25 0.08 -20.09
C VAL A 39 4.18 -0.85 -19.50
N ALA A 40 4.11 -2.09 -20.00
CA ALA A 40 3.09 -3.06 -19.61
C ALA A 40 3.22 -3.48 -18.14
N ILE A 41 4.43 -3.81 -17.67
CA ILE A 41 4.62 -4.31 -16.30
C ILE A 41 4.16 -3.27 -15.24
N PRO A 42 4.62 -2.00 -15.27
CA PRO A 42 4.14 -1.00 -14.32
C PRO A 42 2.65 -0.73 -14.45
N THR A 43 2.12 -0.71 -15.68
CA THR A 43 0.69 -0.49 -15.92
C THR A 43 -0.15 -1.61 -15.32
N LEU A 44 0.26 -2.87 -15.48
CA LEU A 44 -0.41 -4.02 -14.88
C LEU A 44 -0.37 -3.97 -13.35
N LEU A 45 0.75 -3.56 -12.76
CA LEU A 45 0.84 -3.36 -11.31
C LEU A 45 -0.13 -2.27 -10.84
N MET A 46 -0.18 -1.12 -11.50
CA MET A 46 -1.12 -0.05 -11.16
C MET A 46 -2.58 -0.51 -11.30
N LEU A 47 -2.92 -1.23 -12.38
CA LEU A 47 -4.25 -1.80 -12.57
C LEU A 47 -4.60 -2.84 -11.50
N GLY A 48 -3.63 -3.66 -11.10
CA GLY A 48 -3.78 -4.61 -9.99
C GLY A 48 -4.12 -3.90 -8.68
N PHE A 49 -3.37 -2.86 -8.33
CA PHE A 49 -3.66 -2.04 -7.16
C PHE A 49 -5.01 -1.32 -7.27
N LEU A 50 -5.37 -0.77 -8.44
CA LEU A 50 -6.67 -0.12 -8.64
C LEU A 50 -7.83 -1.11 -8.48
N HIS A 51 -7.67 -2.34 -8.97
CA HIS A 51 -8.66 -3.40 -8.83
C HIS A 51 -8.81 -3.86 -7.37
N ASP A 52 -7.67 -4.06 -6.68
CA ASP A 52 -7.63 -4.49 -5.28
C ASP A 52 -8.02 -3.36 -4.31
N SER A 53 -7.86 -2.09 -4.70
CA SER A 53 -8.17 -0.91 -3.87
C SER A 53 -9.64 -0.74 -3.49
N LYS A 54 -10.53 -1.67 -3.90
CA LYS A 54 -11.87 -1.83 -3.32
C LYS A 54 -11.85 -2.28 -1.85
N ILE A 55 -10.69 -2.25 -1.19
CA ILE A 55 -10.57 -2.31 0.28
C ILE A 55 -11.55 -1.30 0.87
N GLU A 56 -12.54 -1.82 1.60
CA GLU A 56 -13.51 -1.02 2.35
C GLU A 56 -12.75 0.07 3.10
N LYS A 57 -13.11 1.35 2.87
CA LYS A 57 -12.51 2.45 3.64
C LYS A 57 -12.66 2.09 5.11
N PRO A 58 -11.57 2.07 5.92
CA PRO A 58 -11.67 1.72 7.32
C PRO A 58 -12.71 2.65 7.93
N LYS A 59 -13.79 2.06 8.46
CA LYS A 59 -14.82 2.82 9.15
C LYS A 59 -14.12 3.61 10.27
N PRO A 60 -14.42 4.89 10.47
CA PRO A 60 -13.81 5.65 11.55
C PRO A 60 -14.10 4.92 12.86
N GLU A 61 -13.04 4.41 13.48
CA GLU A 61 -13.13 3.70 14.75
C GLU A 61 -13.28 4.74 15.85
N MET A 62 -14.51 4.97 16.30
CA MET A 62 -14.76 5.86 17.45
C MET A 62 -14.39 5.13 18.73
N TRP A 63 -13.21 5.43 19.27
CA TRP A 63 -12.80 4.94 20.59
C TRP A 63 -13.37 5.86 21.68
N PHE A 64 -14.38 5.37 22.40
CA PHE A 64 -14.94 6.08 23.54
C PHE A 64 -14.08 5.84 24.78
N VAL A 65 -13.43 6.88 25.28
CA VAL A 65 -12.83 6.84 26.61
C VAL A 65 -13.92 7.12 27.63
N PRO A 66 -14.28 6.15 28.49
CA PRO A 66 -15.26 6.40 29.54
C PRO A 66 -14.73 7.47 30.51
N SER A 67 -15.55 8.46 30.84
CA SER A 67 -15.26 9.42 31.91
C SER A 67 -15.38 8.72 33.26
N TRP A 68 -14.33 8.80 34.08
CA TRP A 68 -14.32 8.19 35.40
C TRP A 68 -14.41 9.25 36.50
N PRO A 69 -15.14 8.98 37.61
CA PRO A 69 -15.18 9.87 38.76
C PRO A 69 -13.78 9.97 39.42
N ALA A 70 -13.41 11.17 39.89
CA ALA A 70 -12.11 11.45 40.48
C ALA A 70 -11.91 10.77 41.85
N ASP A 71 -13.01 10.46 42.55
CA ASP A 71 -13.10 9.83 43.86
C ASP A 71 -13.29 8.31 43.79
N ARG A 72 -13.03 7.70 42.62
CA ARG A 72 -13.12 6.25 42.45
C ARG A 72 -12.16 5.52 43.42
N PRO A 73 -12.64 4.50 44.17
CA PRO A 73 -11.77 3.71 45.04
C PRO A 73 -10.93 2.69 44.25
N ASP A 74 -9.70 2.46 44.70
CA ASP A 74 -8.73 1.53 44.09
C ASP A 74 -9.26 0.09 43.97
N SER A 75 -10.08 -0.36 44.91
CA SER A 75 -10.68 -1.69 44.89
C SER A 75 -11.54 -1.92 43.63
N VAL A 76 -12.25 -0.87 43.18
CA VAL A 76 -13.08 -0.90 41.96
C VAL A 76 -12.19 -0.87 40.72
N ILE A 77 -11.07 -0.13 40.75
CA ILE A 77 -10.08 -0.10 39.65
C ILE A 77 -9.52 -1.50 39.43
N ILE A 78 -9.05 -2.15 40.51
CA ILE A 78 -8.43 -3.49 40.43
C ILE A 78 -9.45 -4.53 39.95
N ALA A 79 -10.69 -4.47 40.41
CA ALA A 79 -11.75 -5.36 39.96
C ALA A 79 -12.01 -5.21 38.45
N GLN A 80 -12.10 -3.97 37.95
CA GLN A 80 -12.29 -3.70 36.52
C GLN A 80 -11.08 -4.16 35.69
N GLN A 81 -9.86 -3.90 36.18
CA GLN A 81 -8.63 -4.33 35.50
C GLN A 81 -8.58 -5.85 35.31
N LYS A 82 -9.03 -6.65 36.29
CA LYS A 82 -9.11 -8.11 36.15
C LYS A 82 -10.07 -8.53 35.03
N ILE A 83 -11.23 -7.88 34.94
CA ILE A 83 -12.22 -8.14 33.89
C ILE A 83 -11.64 -7.78 32.51
N ASP A 84 -11.02 -6.60 32.40
CA ASP A 84 -10.42 -6.12 31.16
C ASP A 84 -9.25 -7.00 30.73
N GLN A 85 -8.43 -7.46 31.67
CA GLN A 85 -7.32 -8.37 31.40
C GLN A 85 -7.82 -9.70 30.84
N ALA A 86 -8.84 -10.30 31.46
CA ALA A 86 -9.43 -11.54 30.98
C ALA A 86 -10.00 -11.38 29.55
N LYS A 87 -10.61 -10.24 29.22
CA LYS A 87 -11.08 -9.93 27.86
C LYS A 87 -9.93 -9.82 26.87
N LYS A 88 -8.85 -9.11 27.25
CA LYS A 88 -7.63 -9.00 26.43
C LYS A 88 -7.02 -10.36 26.15
N ASP A 89 -6.88 -11.19 27.17
CA ASP A 89 -6.26 -12.52 27.06
C ASP A 89 -7.05 -13.43 26.11
N LYS A 90 -8.39 -13.40 26.16
CA LYS A 90 -9.24 -14.12 25.20
C LYS A 90 -9.03 -13.65 23.77
N MET A 91 -9.03 -12.35 23.50
CA MET A 91 -8.79 -11.82 22.16
C MET A 91 -7.39 -12.19 21.63
N LEU A 92 -6.38 -12.16 22.50
CA LEU A 92 -5.01 -12.57 22.17
C LEU A 92 -4.94 -14.07 21.85
N ALA A 93 -5.62 -14.91 22.62
CA ALA A 93 -5.69 -16.35 22.36
C ALA A 93 -6.38 -16.66 21.03
N GLU A 94 -7.49 -15.98 20.71
CA GLU A 94 -8.20 -16.12 19.44
C GLU A 94 -7.31 -15.71 18.25
N LYS A 95 -6.62 -14.57 18.35
CA LYS A 95 -5.66 -14.12 17.33
C LYS A 95 -4.52 -15.11 17.14
N ARG A 96 -3.93 -15.61 18.23
CA ARG A 96 -2.89 -16.64 18.19
C ARG A 96 -3.41 -17.90 17.48
N ALA A 97 -4.60 -18.36 17.82
CA ALA A 97 -5.23 -19.52 17.19
C ALA A 97 -5.53 -19.28 15.69
N SER A 98 -5.91 -18.07 15.28
CA SER A 98 -6.07 -17.75 13.86
C SER A 98 -4.73 -17.77 13.12
N TYR A 99 -3.67 -17.22 13.71
CA TYR A 99 -2.34 -17.22 13.08
C TYR A 99 -1.76 -18.63 13.00
N GLN A 100 -1.90 -19.44 14.04
CA GLN A 100 -1.48 -20.85 14.01
C GLN A 100 -2.23 -21.65 12.93
N ARG A 101 -3.53 -21.41 12.77
CA ARG A 101 -4.32 -22.03 11.70
C ARG A 101 -3.84 -21.60 10.31
N LEU A 102 -3.48 -20.33 10.15
CA LEU A 102 -2.93 -19.81 8.90
C LEU A 102 -1.55 -20.40 8.60
N ALA A 103 -0.66 -20.45 9.60
CA ALA A 103 0.68 -21.03 9.48
C ALA A 103 0.62 -22.50 9.04
N LYS A 104 -0.24 -23.32 9.68
CA LYS A 104 -0.48 -24.71 9.28
C LYS A 104 -0.98 -24.86 7.85
N ARG A 105 -1.86 -23.97 7.38
CA ARG A 105 -2.35 -23.99 5.99
C ARG A 105 -1.25 -23.64 4.99
N LEU A 106 -0.27 -22.85 5.40
CA LEU A 106 0.85 -22.41 4.58
C LEU A 106 2.08 -23.34 4.71
N GLY A 107 2.00 -24.40 5.52
CA GLY A 107 3.11 -25.33 5.75
C GLY A 107 4.28 -24.74 6.53
N ILE A 108 4.02 -23.74 7.36
CA ILE A 108 5.01 -23.10 8.23
C ILE A 108 4.81 -23.68 9.63
N ASP A 109 5.78 -24.47 10.09
CA ASP A 109 5.83 -25.07 11.44
C ASP A 109 6.59 -24.17 12.44
#